data_AF-A0A3N2MJH3-F1
#
_entry.id   AF-A0A3N2MJH3-F1
#
_cell.length_a   1.000
_cell.length_b   1.000
_cell.length_c   1.000
_cell.angle_alpha   90.00
_cell.angle_beta   90.00
_cell.angle_gamma   90.00
#
_symmetry.space_group_name_H-M   'P 1'
#
loop_
_entity.id
_entity.type
_entity.pdbx_description
1 polymer ?
#
loop_
_entity_poly.entity_id
_entity_poly.type
_entity_poly.pdbx_seq_one_letter_code
_entity_poly.pdbx_strand_id
1 'polypeptide(L)'
;MTQKEFRQILRECIQEYIDNFDRFDSDPQLRINPLSLDVELVNGADMREEIEDSDEAIEDAAAAQGMENQDASDYQAKQNPDFYPVKKLLQASGNTDVPSETAIERIVVNYIK
;
A
#
# COMPACT_ATOMS: atom_id res chain seq x y z
N MET A 1 15.40 0.30 7.19
CA MET A 1 15.29 -0.39 5.89
C MET A 1 15.98 0.42 4.81
N THR A 2 16.65 -0.25 3.87
CA THR A 2 17.32 0.35 2.71
C THR A 2 16.44 0.29 1.45
N GLN A 3 16.74 1.09 0.42
CA GLN A 3 16.05 1.00 -0.89
C GLN A 3 16.08 -0.42 -1.46
N LYS A 4 17.22 -1.11 -1.34
CA LYS A 4 17.40 -2.47 -1.87
C LYS A 4 16.50 -3.47 -1.15
N GLU A 5 16.45 -3.41 0.18
CA GLU A 5 15.59 -4.28 0.99
C GLU A 5 14.11 -4.01 0.70
N PHE A 6 13.71 -2.74 0.65
CA PHE A 6 12.32 -2.38 0.38
C PHE A 6 11.89 -2.80 -1.03
N ARG A 7 12.73 -2.56 -2.04
CA ARG A 7 12.51 -3.04 -3.41
C ARG A 7 12.32 -4.56 -3.45
N GLN A 8 13.13 -5.29 -2.70
CA GLN A 8 13.04 -6.75 -2.64
C GLN A 8 11.72 -7.20 -2.01
N ILE A 9 11.28 -6.59 -0.92
CA ILE A 9 9.98 -6.87 -0.28
C ILE A 9 8.83 -6.64 -1.27
N LEU A 10 8.80 -5.48 -1.96
CA LEU A 10 7.76 -5.19 -2.95
C LEU A 10 7.74 -6.24 -4.07
N ARG A 11 8.93 -6.63 -4.56
CA ARG A 11 9.07 -7.65 -5.59
C ARG A 11 8.56 -9.02 -5.12
N GLU A 12 8.91 -9.42 -3.90
CA GLU A 12 8.49 -10.69 -3.31
C GLU A 12 6.96 -10.73 -3.11
N CYS A 13 6.35 -9.66 -2.60
CA CYS A 13 4.89 -9.56 -2.51
C CYS A 13 4.22 -9.65 -3.88
N ILE A 14 4.70 -8.92 -4.89
CA ILE A 14 4.10 -9.01 -6.25
C ILE A 14 4.27 -10.42 -6.83
N GLN A 15 5.40 -11.08 -6.57
CA GLN A 15 5.62 -12.46 -6.98
C GLN A 15 4.64 -13.42 -6.28
N GLU A 16 4.39 -13.23 -4.98
CA GLU A 16 3.40 -14.02 -4.23
C GLU A 16 1.99 -13.89 -4.84
N TYR A 17 1.60 -12.69 -5.26
CA TYR A 17 0.35 -12.50 -6.02
C TYR A 17 0.35 -13.31 -7.31
N ILE A 18 1.41 -13.25 -8.11
CA ILE A 18 1.49 -14.00 -9.39
C ILE A 18 1.34 -15.50 -9.13
N ASP A 19 2.01 -16.01 -8.10
CA ASP A 19 2.02 -17.42 -7.76
C ASP A 19 0.69 -17.92 -7.16
N ASN A 20 -0.15 -17.01 -6.63
CA ASN A 20 -1.41 -17.32 -5.93
C ASN A 20 -2.59 -16.45 -6.41
N PHE A 21 -2.62 -16.05 -7.68
CA PHE A 21 -3.57 -15.05 -8.20
C PHE A 21 -5.04 -15.45 -7.99
N ASP A 22 -5.33 -16.75 -7.88
CA ASP A 22 -6.65 -17.32 -7.65
C ASP A 22 -7.21 -17.06 -6.24
N ARG A 23 -6.36 -16.63 -5.30
CA ARG A 23 -6.75 -16.29 -3.93
C ARG A 23 -7.24 -14.86 -3.76
N PHE A 24 -7.08 -14.03 -4.78
CA PHE A 24 -7.40 -12.61 -4.73
C PHE A 24 -8.65 -12.27 -5.54
N ASP A 25 -9.29 -11.15 -5.18
CA ASP A 25 -10.46 -10.64 -5.88
C ASP A 25 -10.10 -9.98 -7.23
N SER A 26 -11.06 -9.31 -7.85
CA SER A 26 -10.83 -8.64 -9.13
C SER A 26 -9.96 -7.38 -9.04
N ASP A 27 -9.64 -6.88 -7.85
CA ASP A 27 -8.93 -5.62 -7.64
C ASP A 27 -7.93 -5.67 -6.47
N PRO A 28 -6.94 -6.59 -6.50
CA PRO A 28 -5.94 -6.71 -5.45
C PRO A 28 -5.05 -5.48 -5.38
N GLN A 29 -4.75 -5.07 -4.16
CA GLN A 29 -3.92 -3.91 -3.85
C GLN A 29 -2.67 -4.35 -3.09
N LEU A 30 -1.56 -3.69 -3.42
CA LEU A 30 -0.39 -3.66 -2.57
C LEU A 30 -0.59 -2.52 -1.56
N ARG A 31 -0.72 -2.88 -0.29
CA ARG A 31 -0.85 -1.95 0.83
C ARG A 31 0.54 -1.65 1.39
N ILE A 32 0.86 -0.38 1.57
CA ILE A 32 2.12 0.07 2.15
C ILE A 32 1.83 1.01 3.31
N ASN A 33 2.31 0.71 4.51
CA ASN A 33 2.29 1.67 5.60
C ASN A 33 3.46 2.67 5.43
N PRO A 34 3.22 3.96 5.20
CA PRO A 34 4.29 4.92 4.93
C PRO A 34 5.27 5.17 6.09
N LEU A 35 4.88 4.88 7.35
CA LEU A 35 5.77 5.02 8.51
C LEU A 35 6.61 3.77 8.76
N SER A 36 5.98 2.61 8.83
CA SER A 36 6.68 1.35 9.12
C SER A 36 7.33 0.74 7.86
N LEU A 37 6.87 1.14 6.69
CA LEU A 37 7.18 0.54 5.38
C LEU A 37 6.82 -0.95 5.30
N ASP A 38 5.83 -1.34 6.11
CA ASP A 38 5.22 -2.66 6.05
C ASP A 38 4.42 -2.81 4.75
N VAL A 39 4.48 -4.00 4.15
CA VAL A 39 3.93 -4.26 2.80
C VAL A 39 3.09 -5.53 2.85
N GLU A 40 1.83 -5.41 2.43
CA GLU A 40 0.89 -6.52 2.41
C GLU A 40 0.09 -6.54 1.10
N LEU A 41 -0.38 -7.72 0.70
CA LEU A 41 -1.37 -7.86 -0.36
C LEU A 41 -2.75 -7.94 0.27
N VAL A 42 -3.67 -7.08 -0.18
CA VAL A 42 -5.05 -7.05 0.29
C VAL A 42 -6.01 -7.06 -0.90
N ASN A 43 -7.24 -7.53 -0.68
CA ASN A 43 -8.26 -7.45 -1.73
C ASN A 43 -8.78 -6.01 -1.85
N GLY A 44 -9.37 -5.69 -3.00
CA GLY A 44 -10.00 -4.38 -3.20
C GLY A 44 -11.19 -4.16 -2.28
N ALA A 45 -11.86 -5.24 -1.83
CA ALA A 45 -12.86 -5.17 -0.77
C ALA A 45 -12.27 -4.69 0.57
N ASP A 46 -11.19 -5.33 1.03
CA ASP A 46 -10.52 -4.99 2.30
C ASP A 46 -9.99 -3.54 2.28
N MET A 47 -9.41 -3.10 1.16
CA MET A 47 -8.99 -1.70 0.98
C MET A 47 -10.15 -0.71 1.20
N ARG A 48 -11.34 -1.00 0.67
CA ARG A 48 -12.48 -0.08 0.79
C ARG A 48 -12.96 0.05 2.23
N GLU A 49 -13.01 -1.06 2.96
CA GLU A 49 -13.34 -1.06 4.38
C GLU A 49 -12.32 -0.25 5.19
N GLU A 50 -11.02 -0.41 4.91
CA GLU A 50 -9.98 0.38 5.60
C GLU A 50 -10.04 1.89 5.30
N ILE A 51 -10.40 2.28 4.08
CA ILE A 51 -10.58 3.70 3.74
C ILE A 51 -11.77 4.28 4.49
N GLU A 52 -12.90 3.55 4.55
CA GLU A 52 -14.09 3.98 5.29
C GLU A 52 -13.81 4.11 6.80
N ASP A 53 -13.12 3.13 7.40
CA ASP A 53 -12.71 3.18 8.81
C ASP A 53 -11.71 4.34 9.09
N SER A 54 -10.81 4.62 8.15
CA SER A 54 -9.84 5.71 8.27
C SER A 54 -10.50 7.09 8.20
N ASP A 55 -11.47 7.27 7.29
CA ASP A 55 -12.24 8.51 7.17
C ASP A 55 -13.06 8.76 8.45
N GLU A 56 -13.72 7.74 9.01
CA GLU A 56 -14.46 7.85 10.27
C GLU A 56 -13.54 8.21 11.45
N ALA A 57 -12.35 7.58 11.55
CA ALA A 57 -11.39 7.89 12.60
C ALA A 57 -10.85 9.34 12.53
N ILE A 58 -10.63 9.86 11.32
CA ILE A 58 -10.22 11.26 11.12
C ILE A 58 -11.35 12.21 11.51
N GLU A 59 -12.59 11.91 11.12
CA GLU A 59 -13.76 12.71 11.49
C GLU A 59 -13.99 12.73 13.01
N ASP A 60 -13.88 11.58 13.68
CA ASP A 60 -13.99 11.45 15.13
C ASP A 60 -12.86 12.16 15.87
N ALA A 61 -11.61 12.05 15.39
CA ALA A 61 -10.47 12.76 15.97
C ALA A 61 -10.66 14.29 15.83
N ALA A 62 -11.12 14.76 14.66
CA ALA A 62 -11.42 16.17 14.43
C ALA A 62 -12.57 16.69 15.30
N ALA A 63 -13.60 15.87 15.53
CA ALA A 63 -14.75 16.20 16.37
C ALA A 63 -14.39 16.19 17.88
N ALA A 64 -13.56 15.25 18.32
CA ALA A 64 -13.16 15.09 19.72
C ALA A 64 -12.12 16.14 20.17
N GLN A 65 -11.28 16.65 19.27
CA GLN A 65 -10.13 17.51 19.62
C GLN A 65 -10.32 19.01 19.40
N GLY A 66 -11.55 19.50 19.21
CA GLY A 66 -11.90 20.94 19.15
C GLY A 66 -10.73 21.94 19.12
N MET A 67 -10.27 22.34 17.93
CA MET A 67 -9.18 23.30 17.67
C MET A 67 -7.77 22.99 18.20
N GLU A 68 -7.56 21.92 18.98
CA GLU A 68 -6.32 21.70 19.72
C GLU A 68 -5.72 20.34 19.38
N ASN A 69 -5.11 20.24 18.19
CA ASN A 69 -3.74 19.74 17.98
C ASN A 69 -3.56 19.15 16.56
N GLN A 70 -3.24 20.02 15.60
CA GLN A 70 -2.92 19.66 14.21
C GLN A 70 -1.93 18.50 14.10
N ASP A 71 -0.98 18.40 15.04
CA ASP A 71 0.02 17.34 15.09
C ASP A 71 -0.57 15.93 15.29
N ALA A 72 -1.69 15.79 16.01
CA ALA A 72 -2.32 14.49 16.26
C ALA A 72 -3.09 14.00 15.02
N SER A 73 -3.83 14.90 14.36
CA SER A 73 -4.47 14.62 13.07
C SER A 73 -3.44 14.34 11.99
N ASP A 74 -2.35 15.12 11.94
CA ASP A 74 -1.24 14.89 11.02
C ASP A 74 -0.54 13.55 11.26
N TYR A 75 -0.42 13.12 12.51
CA TYR A 75 0.19 11.83 12.85
C TYR A 75 -0.69 10.65 12.43
N GLN A 76 -2.01 10.73 12.65
CA GLN A 76 -2.95 9.70 12.17
C GLN A 76 -2.99 9.64 10.64
N ALA A 77 -3.09 10.79 9.97
CA ALA A 77 -3.06 10.86 8.51
C ALA A 77 -1.75 10.31 7.92
N LYS A 78 -0.62 10.50 8.61
CA LYS A 78 0.68 9.92 8.22
C LYS A 78 0.76 8.41 8.36
N GLN A 79 -0.17 7.75 9.06
CA GLN A 79 -0.22 6.28 9.15
C GLN A 79 -1.15 5.65 8.10
N ASN A 80 -1.95 6.46 7.41
CA ASN A 80 -2.87 5.96 6.39
C ASN A 80 -2.09 5.19 5.33
N PRO A 81 -2.43 3.92 5.08
CA PRO A 81 -1.72 3.12 4.10
C PRO A 81 -1.88 3.70 2.69
N ASP A 82 -0.82 3.61 1.91
CA ASP A 82 -0.89 3.84 0.47
C ASP A 82 -1.26 2.53 -0.23
N PHE A 83 -2.18 2.60 -1.19
CA PHE A 83 -2.62 1.45 -1.96
C PHE A 83 -2.23 1.57 -3.43
N TYR A 84 -1.63 0.51 -3.96
CA TYR A 84 -1.20 0.42 -5.36
C TYR A 84 -1.85 -0.79 -6.03
N PRO A 85 -2.62 -0.61 -7.11
CA PRO A 85 -3.25 -1.74 -7.80
C PRO A 85 -2.19 -2.71 -8.33
N VAL A 86 -2.22 -3.97 -7.88
CA VAL A 86 -1.17 -4.95 -8.21
C VAL A 86 -1.05 -5.15 -9.71
N LYS A 87 -2.17 -5.09 -10.44
CA LYS A 87 -2.21 -5.17 -11.91
C LYS A 87 -1.35 -4.12 -12.62
N LYS A 88 -1.11 -2.95 -12.01
CA LYS A 88 -0.23 -1.91 -12.56
C LYS A 88 1.25 -2.15 -12.24
N LEU A 89 1.55 -3.13 -11.38
CA LEU A 89 2.88 -3.53 -10.96
C LEU A 89 3.36 -4.79 -11.68
N LEU A 90 2.56 -5.32 -12.60
CA LEU A 90 2.90 -6.46 -13.44
C LEU A 90 3.50 -5.99 -14.77
N GLN A 91 4.39 -6.81 -15.31
CA GLN A 91 4.94 -6.67 -16.65
C GLN A 91 4.80 -8.00 -17.37
N ALA A 92 4.24 -7.98 -18.57
CA ALA A 92 4.16 -9.18 -19.41
C ALA A 92 5.55 -9.66 -19.82
N SER A 93 5.82 -10.94 -19.64
CA SER A 93 7.04 -11.63 -20.06
C SER A 93 6.68 -12.95 -20.75
N GLY A 94 6.48 -12.88 -22.07
CA GLY A 94 5.99 -14.02 -22.85
C GLY A 94 4.53 -14.36 -22.50
N ASN A 95 4.30 -15.57 -21.99
CA ASN A 95 2.97 -16.06 -21.60
C ASN A 95 2.66 -15.89 -20.10
N THR A 96 3.59 -15.28 -19.34
CA THR A 96 3.48 -15.11 -17.90
C THR A 96 3.71 -13.65 -17.52
N ASP A 97 3.08 -13.22 -16.44
CA ASP A 97 3.39 -11.93 -15.82
C ASP A 97 4.58 -12.06 -14.87
N VAL A 98 5.37 -11.00 -14.78
CA VAL A 98 6.47 -10.86 -13.82
C VAL A 98 6.35 -9.51 -13.10
N PRO A 99 6.96 -9.33 -11.91
CA PRO A 99 7.00 -8.03 -11.26
C PRO A 99 7.68 -6.97 -12.15
N SER A 100 7.04 -5.79 -12.26
CA SER A 100 7.57 -4.68 -13.04
C SER A 100 8.60 -3.89 -12.24
N GLU A 101 9.88 -4.10 -12.54
CA GLU A 101 11.00 -3.37 -11.91
C GLU A 101 10.85 -1.83 -12.02
N THR A 102 10.32 -1.34 -13.14
CA THR A 102 10.12 0.10 -13.35
C THR A 102 9.00 0.64 -12.47
N ALA A 103 7.90 -0.10 -12.30
CA ALA A 103 6.81 0.32 -11.42
C ALA A 103 7.22 0.26 -9.95
N ILE A 104 7.92 -0.81 -9.56
CA ILE A 104 8.46 -0.97 -8.20
C ILE A 104 9.42 0.17 -7.87
N GLU A 105 10.33 0.54 -8.78
CA GLU A 105 11.28 1.62 -8.51
C GLU A 105 10.59 2.97 -8.28
N ARG A 106 9.52 3.26 -9.03
CA ARG A 106 8.71 4.46 -8.83
C ARG A 106 8.05 4.51 -7.45
N ILE A 107 7.72 3.36 -6.87
CA ILE A 107 7.22 3.27 -5.51
C ILE A 107 8.37 3.53 -4.52
N VAL A 108 9.49 2.82 -4.67
CA VAL A 108 10.64 2.91 -3.74
C VAL A 108 11.11 4.35 -3.53
N VAL A 109 11.23 5.14 -4.60
CA VAL A 109 11.70 6.53 -4.53
C VAL A 109 10.73 7.47 -3.78
N ASN A 110 9.47 7.09 -3.58
CA ASN A 110 8.52 7.86 -2.79
C ASN A 110 8.78 7.74 -1.28
N TYR A 111 9.36 6.62 -0.83
CA TYR A 111 9.55 6.32 0.60
C TYR A 111 10.99 6.48 1.06
N ILE A 112 11.97 6.13 0.22
CA ILE A 112 13.38 6.14 0.59
C ILE A 112 14.16 6.93 -0.45
N LYS A 113 14.72 8.07 -0.04
CA LYS A 113 15.55 8.95 -0.88
C LYS A 113 17.01 8.54 -0.91
#